data_AF-A0A7C3BZ77-F1
#
_entry.id   AF-A0A7C3BZ77-F1
#
_cell.length_a   1.000
_cell.length_b   1.000
_cell.length_c   1.000
_cell.angle_alpha   90.00
_cell.angle_beta   90.00
_cell.angle_gamma   90.00
#
_symmetry.space_group_name_H-M   'P 1'
#
loop_
_entity.id
_entity.type
_entity.pdbx_description
1 polymer ?
#
loop_
_entity_poly.entity_id
_entity_poly.type
_entity_poly.pdbx_seq_one_letter_code
_entity_poly.pdbx_strand_id
1 'polypeptide(L)' 'MVRKGYGWMLKEASRLYRQEVYDCVVKHKAVMPRVALRYTIELMPQDMRKAAMSKS' A
#
# COMPACT_ATOMS: atom_id res chain seq x y z
N MET A 1 -12.62 -13.66 -3.12
CA MET A 1 -11.22 -13.71 -3.62
C MET A 1 -10.68 -12.37 -4.16
N VAL A 2 -11.39 -11.23 -4.02
CA VAL A 2 -10.99 -9.95 -4.65
C VAL A 2 -9.96 -9.14 -3.84
N ARG A 3 -9.86 -9.34 -2.52
CA ARG A 3 -9.01 -8.51 -1.65
C ARG A 3 -7.50 -8.69 -1.84
N LYS A 4 -7.06 -9.84 -2.35
CA LYS A 4 -5.64 -10.12 -2.60
C LYS A 4 -5.18 -9.66 -3.99
N GLY A 5 -6.10 -9.58 -4.95
CA GLY A 5 -5.78 -9.23 -6.34
C GLY A 5 -5.29 -7.79 -6.49
N TYR A 6 -6.03 -6.81 -5.96
CA TYR A 6 -5.61 -5.41 -6.10
C TYR A 6 -4.38 -5.06 -5.26
N GLY A 7 -4.18 -5.70 -4.10
CA GLY A 7 -2.98 -5.50 -3.29
C GLY A 7 -1.70 -5.90 -4.04
N TRP A 8 -1.76 -6.98 -4.81
CA TRP A 8 -0.68 -7.46 -5.67
C TRP A 8 -0.44 -6.53 -6.87
N MET A 9 -1.51 -6.08 -7.53
CA MET A 9 -1.41 -5.13 -8.63
C MET A 9 -0.73 -3.83 -8.20
N LEU A 10 -1.13 -3.27 -7.05
CA LEU A 10 -0.53 -2.05 -6.52
C LEU A 10 0.93 -2.26 -6.07
N LYS A 11 1.27 -3.47 -5.57
CA LYS A 11 2.65 -3.83 -5.25
C LYS A 11 3.53 -3.78 -6.50
N GLU A 12 3.09 -4.36 -7.62
CA GLU A 12 3.85 -4.31 -8.87
C GLU A 12 3.93 -2.89 -9.44
N ALA A 13 2.84 -2.12 -9.40
CA ALA A 13 2.85 -0.71 -9.78
C ALA A 13 3.83 0.13 -8.94
N SER A 14 3.99 -0.19 -7.65
CA SER A 14 4.92 0.52 -6.75
C SER A 14 6.40 0.39 -7.12
N ARG A 15 6.76 -0.54 -8.01
CA ARG A 15 8.14 -0.67 -8.52
C ARG A 15 8.52 0.48 -9.45
N LEU A 16 7.58 0.93 -10.26
CA LEU A 16 7.78 2.03 -11.22
C LEU A 16 7.28 3.36 -10.65
N TYR A 17 6.15 3.32 -9.94
CA TYR A 17 5.39 4.50 -9.50
C TYR A 17 5.29 4.55 -7.96
N ARG A 18 6.43 4.37 -7.28
CA ARG A 18 6.47 4.21 -5.81
C ARG A 18 5.74 5.33 -5.07
N GLN A 19 6.02 6.59 -5.42
CA GLN A 19 5.50 7.78 -4.75
C GLN A 19 3.98 7.90 -4.95
N GLU A 20 3.53 7.78 -6.20
CA GLU A 20 2.12 7.93 -6.58
C GLU A 20 1.24 6.82 -5.98
N VAL A 21 1.75 5.59 -5.98
CA VAL A 21 1.08 4.46 -5.32
C VAL A 21 1.03 4.68 -3.82
N TYR A 22 2.12 5.15 -3.20
CA TYR A 22 2.14 5.45 -1.77
C TYR A 22 1.10 6.52 -1.40
N ASP A 23 1.03 7.63 -2.14
CA ASP A 23 0.09 8.71 -1.87
C ASP A 23 -1.37 8.26 -2.06
N CYS A 24 -1.63 7.48 -3.12
CA CYS A 24 -2.95 6.88 -3.35
C CYS A 24 -3.37 5.97 -2.18
N VAL A 25 -2.45 5.11 -1.73
CA VAL A 25 -2.70 4.14 -0.66
C VAL A 25 -2.90 4.86 0.68
N VAL A 26 -2.07 5.85 1.01
CA VAL A 26 -2.20 6.64 2.24
C VAL A 26 -3.51 7.42 2.25
N LYS A 27 -3.91 8.01 1.12
CA LYS A 27 -5.20 8.71 0.96
C LYS A 27 -6.40 7.79 1.21
N HIS A 28 -6.32 6.52 0.79
CA HIS A 28 -7.40 5.55 0.92
C HIS A 28 -7.22 4.54 2.06
N LYS A 29 -6.21 4.69 2.93
CA LYS A 29 -5.87 3.70 3.96
C LYS A 29 -6.99 3.43 4.97
N ALA A 30 -7.92 4.38 5.14
CA ALA A 30 -9.08 4.24 6.03
C ALA A 30 -10.11 3.21 5.53
N VAL A 31 -10.27 3.10 4.21
CA VAL A 31 -11.20 2.14 3.57
C VAL A 31 -10.48 0.88 3.09
N MET A 32 -9.15 0.93 2.95
CA MET A 32 -8.34 -0.19 2.49
C MET A 32 -8.20 -1.27 3.58
N PRO A 33 -8.51 -2.54 3.27
CA PRO A 33 -8.19 -3.67 4.13
C PRO A 33 -6.71 -3.70 4.50
N ARG A 34 -6.43 -3.82 5.81
CA ARG A 34 -5.06 -3.81 6.37
C ARG A 34 -4.12 -4.84 5.73
N VAL A 35 -4.65 -5.98 5.30
CA VAL A 35 -3.89 -7.02 4.59
C VAL A 35 -3.42 -6.51 3.23
N ALA A 36 -4.30 -5.89 2.44
CA ALA A 36 -3.95 -5.37 1.13
C ALA A 36 -2.97 -4.20 1.24
N LEU A 37 -3.21 -3.28 2.18
CA LEU A 37 -2.29 -2.19 2.51
C LEU A 37 -0.87 -2.70 2.78
N ARG A 38 -0.74 -3.74 3.63
CA ARG A 38 0.55 -4.35 3.97
C ARG A 38 1.28 -4.92 2.74
N TYR A 39 0.56 -5.60 1.84
CA TYR A 39 1.16 -6.17 0.63
C TYR A 39 1.60 -5.08 -0.36
N THR A 40 0.83 -4.00 -0.48
CA THR A 40 1.15 -2.89 -1.39
C THR A 40 2.43 -2.14 -0.98
N ILE A 41 2.63 -1.92 0.31
CA ILE A 41 3.81 -1.21 0.83
C ILE A 41 5.02 -2.13 1.08
N GLU A 42 4.93 -3.42 0.71
CA GLU A 42 5.94 -4.44 1.00
C GLU A 42 7.28 -4.21 0.29
N LEU A 43 7.31 -3.40 -0.78
CA LEU A 43 8.54 -3.04 -1.50
C LEU A 43 9.09 -1.65 -1.11
N MET A 44 8.38 -0.92 -0.24
CA MET A 44 8.75 0.45 0.15
C MET A 44 9.76 0.47 1.31
N PRO A 45 10.48 1.57 1.55
CA PRO A 45 11.38 1.71 2.71
C PRO A 45 10.65 1.57 4.04
N GLN A 46 11.37 1.19 5.09
CA GLN A 46 10.79 0.93 6.42
C GLN A 46 10.05 2.16 6.99
N ASP A 47 10.55 3.36 6.73
CA ASP A 47 9.97 4.62 7.22
C ASP A 47 8.59 4.87 6.60
N MET A 48 8.48 4.68 5.28
CA MET A 48 7.20 4.76 4.55
C MET A 48 6.22 3.68 5.03
N ARG A 49 6.68 2.45 5.27
CA ARG A 49 5.81 1.39 5.79
C ARG A 49 5.24 1.74 7.16
N LYS A 50 6.07 2.26 8.06
CA LYS A 50 5.65 2.67 9.41
C LYS A 50 4.64 3.81 9.32
N ALA A 51 4.88 4.80 8.47
CA ALA A 51 3.96 5.93 8.28
C ALA A 51 2.60 5.47 7.72
N ALA A 52 2.58 4.60 6.69
CA ALA A 52 1.34 4.08 6.11
C ALA A 52 0.56 3.15 7.07
N MET A 53 1.25 2.36 7.89
CA MET A 53 0.65 1.42 8.86
C MET A 53 0.35 2.06 10.21
N SER A 54 0.79 3.29 10.44
CA SER A 54 0.47 4.04 11.64
C SER A 54 -1.04 4.20 11.76
N LYS A 55 -1.57 3.90 12.95
CA LYS A 55 -2.99 4.15 13.24
C LYS A 55 -3.27 5.62 12.99
N SER A 56 -4.32 5.89 12.21
CA SER A 56 -4.96 7.21 12.24
C SER A 56 -5.75 7.31 13.53
#